data_AF-A0A1Y0ITS1-F1
#
_entry.id   AF-A0A1Y0ITS1-F1
#
_cell.length_a   1.000
_cell.length_b   1.000
_cell.length_c   1.000
_cell.angle_alpha   90.00
_cell.angle_beta   90.00
_cell.angle_gamma   90.00
#
_symmetry.space_group_name_H-M   'P 1'
#
loop_
_entity.id
_entity.type
_entity.pdbx_description
1 polymer ?
#
loop_
_entity_poly.entity_id
_entity_poly.type
_entity_poly.pdbx_seq_one_letter_code
_entity_poly.pdbx_strand_id
1 'polypeptide(L)'
;MWIPVIGLMLGVFIGLSFNLSVPLQYSSYLSIAILAALDTVFGGIRASLERHFDSSVFISGFFFNTLLAALLAFIGVQLGVDLYLAAVFAFGVRLFNNIAAIRRLMVTRSRKPSEKTL
;
A
#
# COMPACT_ATOMS: atom_id res chain seq x y z
N MET A 1 6.10 20.41 -2.24
CA MET A 1 5.67 19.02 -1.93
C MET A 1 6.04 18.08 -3.10
N TRP A 2 7.31 18.05 -3.52
CA TRP A 2 7.74 17.22 -4.68
C TRP A 2 8.52 15.97 -4.27
N ILE A 3 9.02 15.91 -3.03
CA ILE A 3 9.88 14.84 -2.53
C ILE A 3 9.26 13.43 -2.72
N PRO A 4 7.98 13.16 -2.39
CA PRO A 4 7.40 11.83 -2.60
C PRO A 4 7.28 11.44 -4.07
N VAL A 5 6.95 12.42 -4.93
CA VAL A 5 6.83 12.22 -6.38
C VAL A 5 8.20 11.93 -6.99
N ILE A 6 9.22 12.69 -6.59
CA ILE A 6 10.60 12.48 -7.02
C ILE A 6 11.10 11.11 -6.54
N GLY A 7 10.82 10.73 -5.30
CA GLY A 7 11.19 9.42 -4.75
C GLY A 7 10.52 8.26 -5.50
N LEU A 8 9.24 8.38 -5.85
CA LEU A 8 8.52 7.40 -6.65
C LEU A 8 9.12 7.29 -8.06
N MET A 9 9.37 8.42 -8.72
CA MET A 9 9.98 8.45 -10.05
C MET A 9 11.38 7.83 -10.05
N LEU A 10 12.20 8.13 -9.04
CA LEU A 10 13.52 7.53 -8.83
C LEU A 10 13.41 6.02 -8.61
N GLY A 11 12.50 5.57 -7.74
CA GLY A 11 12.29 4.15 -7.46
C GLY A 11 11.87 3.36 -8.71
N VAL A 12 10.92 3.90 -9.48
CA VAL A 12 10.48 3.31 -10.75
C VAL A 12 11.62 3.29 -11.77
N PHE A 13 12.33 4.40 -11.92
CA PHE A 13 13.46 4.51 -12.85
C PHE A 13 14.56 3.50 -12.51
N ILE A 14 14.92 3.38 -11.23
CA ILE A 14 15.89 2.38 -10.75
C ILE A 14 15.34 0.98 -11.05
N GLY A 15 14.11 0.66 -10.64
CA GLY A 15 13.51 -0.65 -10.84
C GLY A 15 13.45 -1.09 -12.31
N LEU A 16 13.20 -0.18 -13.24
CA LEU A 16 13.18 -0.45 -14.68
C LEU A 16 14.59 -0.51 -15.31
N SER A 17 15.55 0.26 -14.78
CA SER A 17 16.93 0.27 -15.28
C SER A 17 17.69 -0.99 -14.89
N PHE A 18 17.37 -1.57 -13.72
CA PHE A 18 17.89 -2.86 -13.32
C PHE A 18 17.09 -3.96 -14.03
N ASN A 19 17.74 -4.72 -14.91
CA ASN A 19 17.17 -5.91 -15.56
C ASN A 19 17.10 -7.09 -14.58
N LEU A 20 16.49 -6.86 -13.41
CA LEU A 20 16.43 -7.80 -12.30
C LEU A 20 15.27 -8.77 -12.54
N SER A 21 15.56 -9.85 -13.25
CA SER A 21 14.60 -10.95 -13.44
C SER A 21 14.38 -11.65 -12.11
N VAL A 22 13.19 -11.50 -11.53
CA VAL A 22 12.82 -12.18 -10.29
C VAL A 22 12.54 -13.65 -10.61
N PRO A 23 13.30 -14.61 -10.06
CA PRO A 23 13.03 -16.02 -10.26
C PRO A 23 11.61 -16.38 -9.84
N LEU A 24 10.98 -17.32 -10.56
CA LEU A 24 9.57 -17.70 -10.33
C LEU A 24 9.28 -18.09 -8.87
N GLN A 25 10.24 -18.74 -8.21
CA GLN A 25 10.17 -19.14 -6.80
C GLN A 25 10.02 -17.96 -5.81
N TYR A 26 10.43 -16.74 -6.19
CA TYR A 26 10.31 -15.55 -5.35
C TYR A 26 9.12 -14.65 -5.74
N SER A 27 8.36 -15.03 -6.77
CA SER A 27 7.27 -14.22 -7.30
C SER A 27 6.16 -13.97 -6.27
N SER A 28 5.79 -14.99 -5.48
CA SER A 28 4.76 -14.87 -4.43
C SER A 28 5.16 -13.89 -3.33
N TYR A 29 6.42 -13.93 -2.91
CA TYR A 29 7.01 -13.05 -1.90
C TYR A 29 7.00 -11.59 -2.34
N LEU A 30 7.43 -11.34 -3.58
CA LEU A 30 7.44 -9.99 -4.13
C LEU A 30 6.02 -9.47 -4.32
N SER A 31 5.12 -10.30 -4.87
CA SER A 31 3.73 -9.92 -5.13
C SER A 31 3.03 -9.46 -3.85
N ILE A 32 3.19 -10.20 -2.76
CA ILE A 32 2.55 -9.86 -1.50
C ILE A 32 3.20 -8.66 -0.80
N ALA A 33 4.53 -8.52 -0.92
CA ALA A 33 5.27 -7.37 -0.40
C ALA A 33 4.81 -6.06 -1.08
N ILE A 34 4.65 -6.09 -2.42
CA ILE A 34 4.10 -4.96 -3.19
C ILE A 34 2.67 -4.67 -2.77
N LEU A 35 1.83 -5.70 -2.61
CA LEU A 35 0.44 -5.53 -2.19
C LEU A 35 0.35 -4.85 -0.81
N ALA A 36 1.18 -5.26 0.15
CA ALA A 36 1.25 -4.66 1.48
C ALA A 36 1.79 -3.21 1.47
N ALA A 37 2.77 -2.93 0.62
CA ALA A 37 3.29 -1.59 0.41
C ALA A 37 2.19 -0.67 -0.16
N LEU A 38 1.44 -1.14 -1.16
CA LEU A 38 0.32 -0.42 -1.75
C LEU A 38 -0.80 -0.18 -0.73
N ASP A 39 -1.20 -1.19 0.06
CA ASP A 39 -2.18 -1.03 1.14
C ASP A 39 -1.80 0.13 2.07
N THR A 40 -0.52 0.22 2.46
CA THR A 40 -0.03 1.30 3.32
C THR A 40 -0.04 2.66 2.62
N VAL A 41 0.31 2.73 1.32
CA VAL A 41 0.21 3.96 0.51
C VAL A 41 -1.23 4.48 0.47
N PHE A 42 -2.19 3.61 0.17
CA PHE A 42 -3.61 4.01 0.16
C PHE A 42 -4.12 4.34 1.58
N GLY A 43 -3.68 3.63 2.61
CA GLY A 43 -3.94 3.99 4.00
C GLY A 43 -3.44 5.39 4.36
N GLY A 44 -2.23 5.76 3.90
CA GLY A 44 -1.67 7.09 4.08
C GLY A 44 -2.46 8.18 3.34
N ILE A 45 -2.88 7.91 2.09
CA ILE A 45 -3.73 8.82 1.32
C ILE A 45 -5.06 9.06 2.06
N ARG A 46 -5.69 7.98 2.56
CA ARG A 46 -6.92 8.07 3.36
C ARG A 46 -6.71 8.94 4.60
N ALA A 47 -5.67 8.67 5.39
CA ALA A 47 -5.37 9.42 6.61
C ALA A 47 -5.11 10.91 6.31
N SER A 48 -4.49 11.22 5.17
CA SER A 48 -4.28 12.59 4.71
C SER A 48 -5.61 13.29 4.38
N LEU A 49 -6.52 12.61 3.67
CA LEU A 49 -7.86 13.14 3.39
C LEU A 49 -8.70 13.35 4.65
N GLU A 50 -8.54 12.48 5.65
CA GLU A 50 -9.19 12.55 6.96
C GLU A 50 -8.48 13.50 7.94
N ARG A 51 -7.38 14.16 7.54
CA ARG A 51 -6.57 15.12 8.33
C ARG A 51 -5.94 14.57 9.61
N HIS A 52 -5.62 13.28 9.65
CA HIS A 52 -4.91 12.64 10.78
C HIS A 52 -3.65 11.89 10.35
N PHE A 53 -3.10 12.24 9.19
CA PHE A 53 -1.87 11.63 8.68
C PHE A 53 -0.69 11.87 9.63
N ASP A 54 -0.09 10.77 10.08
CA ASP A 54 1.15 10.74 10.85
C ASP A 54 2.24 10.03 10.03
N SER A 55 3.37 10.73 9.83
CA SER A 55 4.48 10.23 9.02
C SER A 55 5.21 9.05 9.67
N SER A 56 5.29 9.02 11.01
CA SER A 56 5.90 7.92 11.77
C SER A 56 5.08 6.64 11.64
N VAL A 57 3.75 6.74 11.76
CA VAL A 57 2.83 5.61 11.56
C VAL A 57 2.87 5.11 10.12
N PHE A 58 2.93 6.02 9.15
CA PHE A 58 3.05 5.66 7.73
C PHE A 58 4.35 4.91 7.43
N ILE A 59 5.50 5.47 7.85
CA ILE A 59 6.83 4.90 7.57
C ILE A 59 6.98 3.55 8.29
N SER A 60 6.63 3.48 9.57
CA SER A 60 6.68 2.22 10.33
C SER A 60 5.77 1.17 9.73
N GLY A 61 4.52 1.53 9.40
CA GLY A 61 3.57 0.65 8.75
C GLY A 61 4.07 0.16 7.40
N PHE A 62 4.70 1.01 6.59
CA PHE A 62 5.15 0.65 5.25
C PHE A 62 6.21 -0.46 5.32
N PHE A 63 7.27 -0.25 6.10
CA PHE A 63 8.33 -1.23 6.23
C PHE A 63 7.88 -2.47 7.01
N PHE A 64 7.18 -2.30 8.13
CA PHE A 64 6.76 -3.41 8.97
C PHE A 64 5.74 -4.31 8.27
N ASN A 65 4.71 -3.74 7.63
CA ASN A 65 3.68 -4.53 6.95
C ASN A 65 4.23 -5.25 5.72
N THR A 66 5.08 -4.58 4.94
CA THR A 66 5.73 -5.19 3.76
C THR A 66 6.66 -6.32 4.17
N LEU A 67 7.47 -6.12 5.21
CA LEU A 67 8.33 -7.18 5.75
C LEU A 67 7.49 -8.33 6.31
N LEU A 68 6.45 -8.03 7.07
CA LEU A 68 5.55 -9.04 7.63
C LEU A 68 4.86 -9.85 6.52
N ALA A 69 4.43 -9.22 5.44
CA ALA A 69 3.84 -9.89 4.29
C ALA A 69 4.82 -10.88 3.63
N ALA A 70 6.06 -10.43 3.40
CA ALA A 70 7.11 -11.28 2.86
C ALA A 70 7.46 -12.44 3.81
N LEU A 71 7.51 -12.18 5.12
CA LEU A 71 7.74 -13.20 6.15
C LEU A 71 6.60 -14.22 6.22
N LEU A 72 5.34 -13.80 6.09
CA LEU A 72 4.20 -14.71 6.05
C LEU A 72 4.24 -15.62 4.82
N ALA A 73 4.58 -15.07 3.65
CA ALA A 73 4.80 -15.89 2.45
C ALA A 73 5.96 -16.88 2.64
N PHE A 74 7.07 -16.44 3.26
CA PHE A 74 8.19 -17.32 3.59
C PHE A 74 7.79 -18.46 4.53
N ILE A 75 7.11 -18.14 5.62
CA ILE A 75 6.64 -19.14 6.57
C ILE A 75 5.67 -20.12 5.89
N GLY A 76 4.79 -19.62 5.01
CA GLY A 76 3.91 -20.47 4.20
C GLY A 76 4.65 -21.51 3.39
N VAL A 77 5.67 -21.08 2.66
CA VAL A 77 6.50 -21.99 1.86
C VAL A 77 7.21 -23.02 2.74
N GLN A 78 7.76 -22.62 3.89
CA GLN A 78 8.47 -23.56 4.78
C GLN A 78 7.55 -24.56 5.49
N LEU A 79 6.33 -24.15 5.82
CA LEU A 79 5.34 -25.00 6.48
C LEU A 79 4.53 -25.85 5.48
N GLY A 80 4.68 -25.62 4.17
CA GLY A 80 3.90 -26.29 3.14
C GLY A 80 2.42 -25.89 3.14
N VAL A 81 2.09 -24.68 3.62
CA VAL A 81 0.71 -24.15 3.70
C VAL A 81 0.57 -22.88 2.87
N ASP A 82 -0.63 -22.63 2.33
CA ASP A 82 -0.90 -21.46 1.50
C ASP A 82 -1.17 -20.18 2.32
N LEU A 83 -0.22 -19.81 3.18
CA LEU A 83 -0.25 -18.53 3.91
C LEU A 83 -0.15 -17.33 2.96
N TYR A 84 0.39 -17.53 1.76
CA TYR A 84 0.39 -16.55 0.69
C TYR A 84 -1.05 -16.09 0.39
N LEU A 85 -1.97 -17.02 0.11
CA LEU A 85 -3.35 -16.68 -0.20
C LEU A 85 -4.05 -15.98 0.97
N ALA A 86 -3.82 -16.45 2.20
CA ALA A 86 -4.39 -15.84 3.40
C ALA A 86 -3.96 -14.38 3.57
N ALA A 87 -2.66 -14.12 3.39
CA ALA A 87 -2.14 -12.78 3.50
C ALA A 87 -2.57 -11.91 2.30
N VAL A 88 -2.59 -12.42 1.07
CA VAL A 88 -3.13 -11.70 -0.11
C VAL A 88 -4.57 -11.29 0.12
N PHE A 89 -5.40 -12.16 0.68
CA PHE A 89 -6.78 -11.84 1.01
C PHE A 89 -6.87 -10.76 2.09
N ALA A 90 -6.11 -10.88 3.18
CA ALA A 90 -6.11 -9.91 4.27
C ALA A 90 -5.64 -8.51 3.82
N PHE A 91 -4.51 -8.43 3.12
CA PHE A 91 -3.99 -7.18 2.55
C PHE A 91 -4.91 -6.63 1.45
N GLY A 92 -5.46 -7.50 0.59
CA GLY A 92 -6.37 -7.13 -0.48
C GLY A 92 -7.67 -6.51 0.04
N VAL A 93 -8.28 -7.11 1.06
CA VAL A 93 -9.49 -6.55 1.71
C VAL A 93 -9.18 -5.17 2.31
N ARG A 94 -8.06 -5.01 2.99
CA ARG A 94 -7.66 -3.70 3.54
C ARG A 94 -7.43 -2.66 2.45
N LEU A 95 -6.78 -3.04 1.36
CA LEU A 95 -6.55 -2.17 0.21
C LEU A 95 -7.88 -1.69 -0.39
N PHE A 96 -8.81 -2.61 -0.66
CA PHE A 96 -10.14 -2.25 -1.18
C PHE A 96 -10.92 -1.37 -0.21
N ASN A 97 -10.83 -1.63 1.09
CA ASN A 97 -11.46 -0.78 2.10
C ASN A 97 -10.89 0.64 2.11
N ASN A 98 -9.57 0.78 2.02
CA ASN A 98 -8.90 2.08 1.93
C ASN A 98 -9.34 2.85 0.67
N ILE A 99 -9.37 2.18 -0.49
CA ILE A 99 -9.84 2.79 -1.76
C ILE A 99 -11.32 3.21 -1.65
N ALA A 100 -12.18 2.36 -1.09
CA ALA A 100 -13.60 2.67 -0.91
C ALA A 100 -13.82 3.89 0.01
N ALA A 101 -13.03 4.00 1.08
CA ALA A 101 -13.05 5.14 1.99
C ALA A 101 -12.59 6.43 1.29
N ILE A 102 -11.47 6.39 0.56
CA ILE A 102 -10.97 7.52 -0.25
C ILE A 102 -12.05 7.99 -1.22
N ARG A 103 -12.63 7.07 -2.00
CA ARG A 103 -13.72 7.39 -2.94
C ARG A 103 -14.89 8.09 -2.24
N ARG A 104 -15.33 7.57 -1.08
CA ARG A 104 -16.43 8.16 -0.30
C ARG A 104 -16.08 9.58 0.15
N LEU A 105 -14.89 9.79 0.71
CA LEU A 105 -14.43 11.10 1.19
C LEU A 105 -14.39 12.13 0.06
N MET A 106 -13.87 11.75 -1.11
CA MET A 106 -13.83 12.62 -2.28
C MET A 106 -15.24 13.03 -2.73
N VAL A 107 -16.17 12.07 -2.85
CA VAL A 107 -17.55 12.35 -3.27
C VAL A 107 -18.30 13.21 -2.25
N THR A 108 -18.20 12.91 -0.95
CA THR A 108 -18.88 13.67 0.10
C THR A 108 -18.35 15.10 0.18
N ARG A 109 -17.05 15.31 0.01
CA ARG A 109 -16.45 16.65 0.02
C ARG A 109 -16.92 17.51 -1.15
N SER A 110 -17.12 16.91 -2.32
CA SER A 110 -17.67 17.60 -3.50
C SER A 110 -19.16 17.93 -3.37
N ARG A 111 -19.88 17.32 -2.43
CA ARG A 111 -21.33 17.50 -2.25
C ARG A 111 -21.70 18.55 -1.19
N LYS A 112 -20.75 19.11 -0.43
CA LYS A 112 -21.04 20.27 0.43
C LYS A 112 -21.41 21.46 -0.47
N PRO A 113 -22.64 22.00 -0.39
CA PRO A 113 -22.98 23.24 -1.07
C PRO A 113 -22.01 24.32 -0.58
N SER A 114 -21.63 25.22 -1.48
CA SER A 114 -20.99 26.48 -1.12
C SER A 114 -21.97 27.30 -0.28
N GLU A 115 -22.07 27.02 1.02
CA GLU A 115 -22.69 27.91 1.99
C GLU A 115 -21.68 29.02 2.32
N LYS A 116 -21.51 29.88 1.32
CA LYS A 116 -20.98 31.23 1.44
C LYS A 116 -21.73 32.05 0.41
N THR A 117 -22.73 32.80 0.85
CA THR A 117 -22.71 34.26 0.71
C THR A 117 -23.57 34.81 1.84
N LEU A 118 -23.04 35.85 2.48
CA LEU A 118 -23.57 36.64 3.58
C LEU A 118 -24.98 37.16 3.32
#